data_AF-A0A834YWH6-F1
#
_entry.id   AF-A0A834YWH6-F1
#
_cell.length_a   1.000
_cell.length_b   1.000
_cell.length_c   1.000
_cell.angle_alpha   90.00
_cell.angle_beta   90.00
_cell.angle_gamma   90.00
#
_symmetry.space_group_name_H-M   'P 1'
#
loop_
_entity.id
_entity.type
_entity.pdbx_description
1 polymer ?
#
loop_
_entity_poly.entity_id
_entity_poly.type
_entity_poly.pdbx_seq_one_letter_code
_entity_poly.pdbx_strand_id
1 'polypeptide(L)'
;MAICFGQCITLVDYYAPLVFLEITNLQPEDFCQKVNLCEQMAIASPQHQDSCGLCHHAVAEVLVKLKDPEIQLEILELLLKGCDTVENYVKQCKKLVFEYGPLIMANAEQFLENTDLCTTFHACKASTAASEHASSSLVEVSLLSEA
;
A
#
# COMPACT_ATOMS: atom_id res chain seq x y z
N MET A 1 -3.09 -19.25 -44.77
CA MET A 1 -3.22 -18.88 -43.35
C MET A 1 -3.27 -17.36 -43.12
N ALA A 2 -2.47 -16.54 -43.83
CA ALA A 2 -2.49 -15.07 -43.70
C ALA A 2 -3.83 -14.38 -44.13
N ILE A 3 -4.57 -14.95 -45.09
CA ILE A 3 -5.83 -14.36 -45.58
C ILE A 3 -6.93 -14.40 -44.50
N CYS A 4 -6.97 -15.45 -43.67
CA CYS A 4 -7.95 -15.57 -42.58
C CYS A 4 -7.69 -14.55 -41.46
N PHE A 5 -6.42 -14.18 -41.25
CA PHE A 5 -6.04 -13.17 -40.28
C PHE A 5 -6.52 -11.78 -40.70
N GLY A 6 -6.32 -11.40 -41.97
CA GLY A 6 -6.77 -10.10 -42.49
C GLY A 6 -8.28 -9.89 -42.37
N GLN A 7 -9.08 -10.92 -42.68
CA GLN A 7 -10.55 -10.86 -42.55
C GLN A 7 -10.99 -10.70 -41.09
N CYS A 8 -10.28 -11.31 -40.14
CA CYS A 8 -10.53 -11.11 -38.70
C CYS A 8 -10.30 -9.65 -38.29
N ILE A 9 -9.16 -9.07 -38.70
CA ILE A 9 -8.84 -7.67 -38.38
C ILE A 9 -9.88 -6.71 -38.97
N THR A 10 -10.27 -6.89 -40.23
CA THR A 10 -11.33 -6.07 -40.85
C THR A 10 -12.65 -6.15 -40.09
N LEU A 11 -13.00 -7.34 -39.60
CA LEU A 11 -14.21 -7.53 -38.79
C LEU A 11 -14.09 -6.83 -37.45
N VAL A 12 -12.98 -7.00 -36.74
CA VAL A 12 -12.73 -6.35 -35.45
C VAL A 12 -12.74 -4.82 -35.60
N ASP A 13 -12.06 -4.28 -36.60
CA ASP A 13 -12.00 -2.83 -36.84
C ASP A 13 -13.39 -2.22 -37.12
N TYR A 14 -14.28 -2.98 -37.75
CA TYR A 14 -15.64 -2.54 -38.02
C TYR A 14 -16.56 -2.66 -36.79
N TYR A 15 -16.54 -3.80 -36.09
CA TYR A 15 -17.48 -4.08 -35.02
C TYR A 15 -17.04 -3.56 -33.65
N ALA A 16 -15.74 -3.49 -33.38
CA ALA A 16 -15.24 -3.08 -32.07
C ALA A 16 -15.72 -1.66 -31.70
N PRO A 17 -15.62 -0.62 -32.56
CA PRO A 17 -16.11 0.71 -32.21
C PRO A 17 -17.62 0.74 -31.88
N LEU A 18 -18.43 -0.05 -32.60
CA LEU A 18 -19.88 -0.15 -32.38
C LEU A 18 -20.18 -0.82 -31.04
N VAL A 19 -19.46 -1.90 -30.72
CA VAL A 19 -19.57 -2.60 -29.44
C VAL A 19 -19.12 -1.69 -28.29
N PHE A 20 -18.03 -0.95 -28.45
CA PHE A 20 -17.57 -0.01 -27.42
C PHE A 20 -18.57 1.13 -27.16
N LEU A 21 -19.22 1.66 -28.19
CA LEU A 21 -20.28 2.67 -28.03
C LEU A 21 -21.44 2.13 -27.18
N GLU A 22 -21.87 0.89 -27.40
CA GLU A 22 -22.90 0.25 -26.58
C GLU A 22 -22.43 -0.04 -25.15
N ILE A 23 -21.19 -0.48 -24.96
CA ILE A 23 -20.60 -0.73 -23.64
C ILE A 23 -20.55 0.56 -22.80
N THR A 24 -20.30 1.72 -23.41
CA THR A 24 -20.25 3.00 -22.68
C THR A 24 -21.58 3.42 -22.05
N ASN A 25 -22.71 2.84 -22.49
CA ASN A 25 -24.02 3.07 -21.90
C ASN A 25 -24.30 2.18 -20.68
N LEU A 26 -23.41 1.23 -20.37
CA LEU A 26 -23.52 0.34 -19.21
C LEU A 26 -22.71 0.90 -18.05
N GLN A 27 -23.17 0.65 -16.81
CA GLN A 27 -22.35 0.92 -15.64
C GLN A 27 -21.15 -0.06 -15.64
N PRO A 28 -19.92 0.43 -15.39
CA PRO A 28 -18.73 -0.40 -15.39
C PRO A 28 -18.83 -1.63 -14.46
N GLU A 29 -19.46 -1.48 -13.32
CA GLU A 29 -19.66 -2.53 -12.32
C GLU A 29 -20.59 -3.64 -12.84
N ASP A 30 -21.73 -3.25 -13.40
CA ASP A 30 -22.71 -4.19 -13.98
C ASP A 30 -22.13 -4.94 -15.18
N PHE A 31 -21.40 -4.22 -16.05
CA PHE A 31 -20.72 -4.82 -17.20
C PHE A 31 -19.65 -5.83 -16.75
N CYS A 32 -18.81 -5.43 -15.79
CA CYS A 32 -17.75 -6.25 -15.22
C CYS A 32 -18.27 -7.53 -14.56
N GLN A 33 -19.39 -7.44 -13.83
CA GLN A 33 -20.05 -8.60 -13.25
C GLN A 33 -20.64 -9.51 -14.33
N LYS A 34 -21.35 -8.94 -15.30
CA LYS A 34 -22.08 -9.69 -16.33
C LYS A 34 -21.18 -10.48 -17.28
N VAL A 35 -19.97 -9.98 -17.53
CA VAL A 35 -18.97 -10.66 -18.36
C VAL A 35 -17.91 -11.40 -17.53
N ASN A 36 -18.17 -11.60 -16.22
CA ASN A 36 -17.32 -12.31 -15.26
C ASN A 36 -15.86 -11.82 -15.20
N LEU A 37 -15.62 -10.56 -15.57
CA LEU A 37 -14.30 -9.93 -15.45
C LEU A 37 -14.01 -9.55 -13.99
N CYS A 38 -15.04 -9.31 -13.19
CA CYS A 38 -14.90 -8.95 -11.77
C CYS A 38 -14.32 -10.09 -10.92
N GLU A 39 -14.59 -11.34 -11.27
CA GLU A 39 -14.01 -12.50 -10.58
C GLU A 39 -12.54 -12.68 -10.94
N GLN A 40 -12.16 -12.37 -12.19
CA GLN A 40 -10.77 -12.33 -12.63
C GLN A 40 -10.00 -11.16 -12.02
N MET A 41 -10.67 -10.05 -11.71
CA MET A 41 -10.09 -8.94 -10.93
C MET A 41 -10.01 -9.22 -9.43
N ALA A 42 -10.91 -10.05 -8.88
CA ALA A 42 -10.76 -10.59 -7.53
C ALA A 42 -9.54 -11.53 -7.42
N ILE A 43 -9.20 -12.23 -8.51
CA ILE A 43 -7.97 -13.01 -8.66
C ILE A 43 -6.77 -12.12 -9.03
N ALA A 44 -6.99 -10.89 -9.51
CA ALA A 44 -6.00 -9.82 -9.62
C ALA A 44 -5.70 -9.09 -8.29
N SER A 45 -6.01 -9.73 -7.15
CA SER A 45 -5.20 -9.57 -5.94
C SER A 45 -4.45 -10.88 -5.60
N PRO A 46 -3.48 -11.34 -6.43
CA PRO A 46 -2.70 -12.51 -6.11
C PRO A 46 -1.33 -12.10 -5.57
N GLN A 47 -1.23 -11.07 -4.70
CA GLN A 47 0.02 -10.76 -3.96
C GLN A 47 -0.05 -9.58 -2.97
N HIS A 48 -1.12 -9.43 -2.18
CA HIS A 48 -0.83 -8.94 -0.83
C HIS A 48 -0.17 -10.11 -0.09
N GLN A 49 1.15 -10.28 -0.26
CA GLN A 49 1.96 -10.60 0.92
C GLN A 49 1.40 -9.69 2.00
N ASP A 50 0.85 -10.26 3.08
CA ASP A 50 0.17 -9.54 4.17
C ASP A 50 0.80 -8.16 4.34
N SER A 51 0.22 -7.14 3.70
CA SER A 51 0.91 -5.86 3.49
C SER A 51 1.01 -5.10 4.79
N CYS A 52 0.04 -5.35 5.67
CA CYS A 52 0.04 -4.97 7.06
C CYS A 52 1.21 -5.63 7.79
N GLY A 53 1.37 -6.96 7.68
CA GLY A 53 2.51 -7.68 8.25
C GLY A 53 3.86 -7.21 7.73
N LEU A 54 4.00 -7.03 6.41
CA LEU A 54 5.22 -6.51 5.77
C LEU A 54 5.52 -5.08 6.22
N CYS A 55 4.50 -4.22 6.29
CA CYS A 55 4.68 -2.85 6.77
C CYS A 55 5.16 -2.85 8.22
N HIS A 56 4.52 -3.62 9.11
CA HIS A 56 4.92 -3.68 10.51
C HIS A 56 6.35 -4.19 10.66
N HIS A 57 6.74 -5.20 9.88
CA HIS A 57 8.10 -5.70 9.87
C HIS A 57 9.10 -4.63 9.39
N ALA A 58 8.78 -3.92 8.31
CA ALA A 58 9.62 -2.85 7.78
C ALA A 58 9.76 -1.68 8.78
N VAL A 59 8.66 -1.24 9.40
CA VAL A 59 8.68 -0.17 10.41
C VAL A 59 9.49 -0.60 11.64
N ALA A 60 9.35 -1.84 12.07
CA ALA A 60 10.13 -2.39 13.19
C ALA A 60 11.64 -2.42 12.86
N GLU A 61 12.01 -2.87 11.66
CA GLU A 61 13.41 -2.89 11.21
C GLU A 61 13.98 -1.46 11.12
N VAL A 62 13.20 -0.50 10.60
CA VAL A 62 13.58 0.91 10.58
C VAL A 62 13.80 1.44 11.99
N LEU A 63 12.90 1.13 12.94
CA LEU A 63 13.05 1.55 14.34
C LEU A 63 14.31 0.96 14.99
N VAL A 64 14.61 -0.32 14.73
CA VAL A 64 15.84 -0.96 15.22
C VAL A 64 17.08 -0.27 14.66
N LYS A 65 17.11 -0.01 13.35
CA LYS A 65 18.24 0.69 12.71
C LYS A 65 18.35 2.14 13.19
N LEU A 66 17.23 2.83 13.38
CA LEU A 66 17.24 4.22 13.82
C LEU A 66 17.79 4.37 15.25
N LYS A 67 17.60 3.36 16.11
CA LYS A 67 18.17 3.30 17.47
C LYS A 67 19.66 2.95 17.50
N ASP A 68 20.24 2.51 16.38
CA ASP A 68 21.64 2.17 16.29
C ASP A 68 22.48 3.47 16.21
N PRO A 69 23.38 3.74 17.18
CA PRO A 69 24.18 4.96 17.18
C PRO A 69 25.15 5.06 15.99
N GLU A 70 25.57 3.95 15.40
CA GLU A 70 26.42 3.95 14.20
C GLU A 70 25.61 4.40 12.97
N ILE A 71 24.38 3.91 12.83
CA ILE A 71 23.47 4.33 11.76
C ILE A 71 23.09 5.81 11.91
N GLN A 72 22.83 6.28 13.14
CA GLN A 72 22.57 7.71 13.37
C GLN A 72 23.74 8.59 12.94
N LEU A 73 24.97 8.16 13.23
CA LEU A 73 26.17 8.87 12.79
C LEU A 73 26.29 8.87 11.26
N GLU A 74 26.05 7.73 10.61
CA GLU A 74 26.07 7.62 9.14
C GLU A 74 25.04 8.56 8.49
N ILE A 75 23.84 8.65 9.05
CA ILE A 75 22.80 9.58 8.58
C ILE A 75 23.29 11.03 8.70
N LEU A 76 23.87 11.41 9.83
CA LEU A 76 24.39 12.77 10.03
C LEU A 76 25.55 13.08 9.06
N GLU A 77 26.47 12.15 8.86
CA GLU A 77 27.57 12.29 7.90
C GLU A 77 27.06 12.47 6.47
N LEU A 78 26.05 11.68 6.07
CA LEU A 78 25.41 11.80 4.77
C LEU A 78 24.75 13.18 4.59
N LEU A 79 24.04 13.66 5.60
CA LEU A 79 23.44 15.00 5.60
C LEU A 79 24.49 16.11 5.53
N LEU A 80 25.59 15.99 6.27
CA LEU A 80 26.70 16.94 6.24
C LEU A 80 27.39 16.99 4.88
N LYS A 81 27.56 15.82 4.24
CA LYS A 81 28.08 15.72 2.87
C LYS A 81 27.10 16.32 1.86
N GLY A 82 25.80 16.11 2.04
CA GLY A 82 24.76 16.79 1.25
C GLY A 82 24.83 18.31 1.39
N CYS A 83 25.12 18.82 2.59
CA CYS A 83 25.29 20.26 2.80
C CYS A 83 26.44 20.87 1.98
N ASP A 84 27.46 20.10 1.59
CA ASP A 84 28.57 20.61 0.76
C ASP A 84 28.13 21.00 -0.65
N THR A 85 26.97 20.51 -1.12
CA THR A 85 26.41 20.88 -2.42
C THR A 85 25.48 22.10 -2.36
N VAL A 86 25.19 22.62 -1.16
CA VAL A 86 24.25 23.73 -0.96
C VAL A 86 24.99 25.06 -0.95
N GLU A 87 25.47 25.47 -2.13
CA GLU A 87 26.23 26.70 -2.45
C GLU A 87 26.40 27.74 -1.32
N ASN A 88 25.61 28.83 -1.33
CA ASN A 88 25.78 29.96 -0.41
C ASN A 88 25.35 29.65 1.04
N TYR A 89 24.93 28.41 1.30
CA TYR A 89 24.33 28.01 2.57
C TYR A 89 25.03 26.82 3.24
N VAL A 90 26.20 26.38 2.77
CA VAL A 90 26.91 25.22 3.35
C VAL A 90 27.03 25.34 4.86
N LYS A 91 27.45 26.52 5.38
CA LYS A 91 27.65 26.73 6.82
C LYS A 91 26.33 26.68 7.60
N GLN A 92 25.28 27.32 7.09
CA GLN A 92 23.96 27.33 7.71
C GLN A 92 23.33 25.94 7.68
N CYS A 93 23.46 25.23 6.56
CA CYS A 93 23.01 23.84 6.40
C CYS A 93 23.68 22.94 7.44
N LYS A 94 25.03 22.95 7.52
CA LYS A 94 25.75 22.13 8.52
C LYS A 94 25.34 22.49 9.95
N LYS A 95 25.15 23.78 10.26
CA LYS A 95 24.63 24.20 11.56
C LYS A 95 23.27 23.58 11.87
N LEU A 96 22.34 23.61 10.92
CA LEU A 96 21.02 22.99 11.08
C LEU A 96 21.11 21.47 11.28
N VAL A 97 21.99 20.79 10.54
CA VAL A 97 22.21 19.34 10.71
C VAL A 97 22.72 19.02 12.11
N PHE A 98 23.69 19.78 12.64
CA PHE A 98 24.19 19.58 14.00
C PHE A 98 23.17 19.92 15.08
N GLU A 99 22.38 20.98 14.88
CA GLU A 99 21.42 21.48 15.88
C GLU A 99 20.15 20.64 15.92
N TYR A 100 19.59 20.30 14.75
CA TYR A 100 18.29 19.63 14.64
C TYR A 100 18.39 18.16 14.29
N GLY A 101 19.47 17.69 13.65
CA GLY A 101 19.62 16.29 13.25
C GLY A 101 19.41 15.31 14.41
N PRO A 102 20.13 15.43 15.53
CA PRO A 102 19.95 14.58 16.69
C PRO A 102 18.53 14.64 17.28
N LEU A 103 17.94 15.85 17.35
CA LEU A 103 16.59 16.04 17.88
C LEU A 103 15.53 15.39 16.98
N ILE A 104 15.69 15.51 15.67
CA ILE A 104 14.79 14.91 14.67
C ILE A 104 14.87 13.39 14.75
N MET A 105 16.07 12.81 14.88
CA MET A 105 16.23 11.36 15.02
C MET A 105 15.56 10.84 16.29
N ALA A 106 15.81 11.47 17.44
CA ALA A 106 15.16 11.10 18.71
C ALA A 106 13.63 11.23 18.64
N ASN A 107 13.13 12.30 18.02
CA ASN A 107 11.69 12.49 17.82
C ASN A 107 11.10 11.44 16.86
N ALA A 108 11.86 11.04 15.83
CA ALA A 108 11.44 10.00 14.89
C ALA A 108 11.38 8.62 15.56
N GLU A 109 12.36 8.26 16.41
CA GLU A 109 12.29 7.05 17.23
C GLU A 109 11.03 7.03 18.09
N GLN A 110 10.80 8.10 18.86
CA GLN A 110 9.62 8.23 19.71
C GLN A 110 8.33 8.17 18.90
N PHE A 111 8.29 8.78 17.72
CA PHE A 111 7.11 8.79 16.86
C PHE A 111 6.80 7.38 16.33
N LEU A 112 7.81 6.65 15.86
CA LEU A 112 7.67 5.29 15.36
C LEU A 112 7.28 4.28 16.46
N GLU A 113 7.70 4.50 17.70
CA GLU A 113 7.27 3.67 18.84
C GLU A 113 5.80 3.86 19.20
N ASN A 114 5.27 5.07 19.03
CA ASN A 114 3.96 5.47 19.55
C ASN A 114 2.88 5.61 18.46
N THR A 115 3.26 5.46 17.19
CA THR A 115 2.35 5.69 16.05
C THR A 115 2.33 4.48 15.13
N ASP A 116 1.13 3.96 14.86
CA ASP A 116 0.95 2.93 13.83
C ASP A 116 0.93 3.56 12.44
N LEU A 117 2.11 3.66 11.83
CA LEU A 117 2.25 4.14 10.45
C LEU A 117 1.63 3.21 9.43
N CYS A 118 1.44 1.93 9.73
CA CYS A 118 0.90 0.98 8.77
C CYS A 118 -0.58 1.20 8.52
N THR A 119 -1.32 1.65 9.55
CA THR A 119 -2.67 2.18 9.36
C THR A 119 -2.66 3.51 8.60
N THR A 120 -1.73 4.43 8.91
CA THR A 120 -1.61 5.73 8.21
C THR A 120 -1.29 5.56 6.72
N PHE A 121 -0.45 4.61 6.37
CA PHE A 121 -0.09 4.28 4.98
C PHE A 121 -1.11 3.37 4.29
N HIS A 122 -2.23 3.06 4.96
CA HIS A 122 -3.28 2.18 4.45
C HIS A 122 -2.79 0.75 4.10
N ALA A 123 -1.64 0.34 4.65
CA ALA A 123 -1.19 -1.05 4.59
C ALA A 123 -2.01 -1.94 5.54
N CYS A 124 -2.43 -1.38 6.67
CA CYS A 124 -3.39 -2.00 7.59
C CYS A 124 -4.74 -1.31 7.48
N LYS A 125 -5.81 -2.07 7.75
CA LYS A 125 -7.15 -1.48 7.92
C LYS A 125 -7.13 -0.61 9.18
N ALA A 126 -7.71 0.59 9.10
CA ALA A 126 -7.94 1.40 10.27
C ALA A 126 -8.73 0.59 11.30
N SER A 127 -8.21 0.52 12.52
CA SER A 127 -8.92 -0.12 13.62
C SER A 127 -10.28 0.55 13.78
N THR A 128 -11.36 -0.14 13.41
CA THR A 128 -12.73 0.28 13.72
C THR A 128 -13.02 0.03 15.19
N ALA A 129 -12.23 0.65 16.08
CA ALA A 129 -12.52 0.70 17.50
C ALA A 129 -13.63 1.74 17.78
N ALA A 130 -14.75 1.63 17.06
CA ALA A 130 -16.06 2.22 17.37
C ALA A 130 -17.20 1.66 16.48
N SER A 131 -17.16 0.40 16.02
CA SER A 131 -18.30 -0.48 15.66
C SER A 131 -17.68 -1.74 15.02
N GLU A 132 -17.97 -2.98 15.37
CA GLU A 132 -19.24 -3.59 15.76
C GLU A 132 -19.01 -4.78 16.72
N HIS A 133 -20.07 -5.06 17.46
CA HIS A 133 -20.31 -6.26 18.24
C HIS A 133 -20.03 -7.56 17.49
N ALA A 134 -19.67 -8.59 18.27
CA ALA A 134 -20.13 -9.97 18.12
C ALA A 134 -20.64 -10.39 16.73
N SER A 135 -19.76 -10.99 15.94
CA SER A 135 -20.13 -12.03 14.99
C SER A 135 -19.21 -13.23 15.18
N SER A 136 -19.47 -13.93 16.28
CA SER A 136 -18.95 -15.26 16.59
C SER A 136 -20.08 -15.99 17.29
N SER A 137 -21.05 -16.46 16.52
CA SER A 137 -22.01 -17.51 16.93
C SER A 137 -22.88 -17.92 15.74
N LEU A 138 -22.29 -18.69 14.84
CA LEU A 138 -22.98 -19.76 14.13
C LEU A 138 -21.96 -20.90 14.05
N VAL A 139 -22.37 -22.13 14.40
CA VAL A 139 -21.55 -23.34 14.63
C VAL A 139 -20.97 -23.35 16.07
N GLU A 140 -21.46 -24.06 17.09
CA GLU A 140 -22.28 -25.28 17.25
C GLU A 140 -23.15 -25.15 18.51
N VAL A 141 -24.39 -25.60 18.49
CA VAL A 141 -25.00 -26.58 19.42
C VAL A 141 -26.43 -26.79 18.91
N SER A 142 -26.62 -27.84 18.12
CA SER A 142 -27.95 -28.33 17.74
C SER A 142 -27.96 -29.86 17.69
N LEU A 143 -27.48 -30.48 18.77
CA LEU A 143 -27.71 -31.88 19.15
C LEU A 143 -27.59 -31.86 20.69
N LEU A 144 -28.61 -32.13 21.50
CA LEU A 144 -29.49 -33.29 21.51
C LEU A 144 -30.86 -32.92 22.08
N SER A 145 -31.91 -33.37 21.42
CA SER A 145 -33.22 -33.63 22.02
C SER A 145 -33.24 -35.07 22.57
N GLU A 146 -34.15 -35.30 23.51
CA GLU A 146 -34.61 -36.58 24.10
C GLU A 146 -33.98 -37.02 25.45
N ALA A 147 -34.70 -36.67 26.53
CA ALA A 147 -35.12 -37.57 27.62
C ALA A 147 -36.26 -36.92 28.44
#